data_AF-A0A255ZRZ9-F1
#
_entry.id   AF-A0A255ZRZ9-F1
#
_cell.length_a   1.000
_cell.length_b   1.000
_cell.length_c   1.000
_cell.angle_alpha   90.00
_cell.angle_beta   90.00
_cell.angle_gamma   90.00
#
_symmetry.space_group_name_H-M   'P 1'
#
loop_
_entity.id
_entity.type
_entity.pdbx_description
1 polymer ?
#
loop_
_entity_poly.entity_id
_entity_poly.type
_entity_poly.pdbx_seq_one_letter_code
_entity_poly.pdbx_strand_id
1 'polypeptide(L)'
;MQVLRQDPMENPKNAPEQVAEIQADAQNPSLKGFKKAAIYKLADAITADFNGDGYPDKAFYKKEKGITGIIIRHGKTNEEIRIGFGRKFAYLTEFGWADYWGLVEGKETTETIFTAGGDVQGTKVIELQNPSIFIGRDEEGGGLITFKDGKYRWIHQSC
;
A
#
# COMPACT_ATOMS: atom_id res chain seq x y z
N MET A 1 -42.87 -26.85 -39.82
CA MET A 1 -42.38 -25.46 -39.70
C MET A 1 -41.70 -25.34 -38.35
N GLN A 2 -40.37 -25.29 -38.31
CA GLN A 2 -39.59 -25.18 -37.08
C GLN A 2 -38.86 -23.83 -37.15
N VAL A 3 -39.22 -22.92 -36.24
CA VAL A 3 -38.65 -21.58 -36.17
C VAL A 3 -37.34 -21.70 -35.38
N LEU A 4 -36.21 -21.53 -36.07
CA LEU A 4 -34.90 -21.36 -35.45
C LEU A 4 -34.91 -20.02 -34.69
N ARG A 5 -34.86 -20.07 -33.36
CA ARG A 5 -34.53 -18.89 -32.55
C ARG A 5 -33.01 -18.74 -32.56
N GLN A 6 -32.52 -17.58 -33.00
CA GLN A 6 -31.13 -17.19 -32.80
C GLN A 6 -31.03 -16.57 -31.41
N ASP A 7 -30.21 -17.16 -30.55
CA ASP A 7 -29.85 -16.56 -29.27
C ASP A 7 -29.01 -15.29 -29.52
N PRO A 8 -29.20 -14.20 -28.75
CA PRO A 8 -28.40 -12.99 -28.91
C PRO A 8 -26.95 -13.25 -28.49
N MET A 9 -26.00 -12.89 -29.36
CA MET A 9 -24.57 -12.90 -29.07
C MET A 9 -24.28 -11.96 -27.88
N GLU A 10 -23.82 -12.56 -26.79
CA GLU A 10 -23.36 -11.86 -25.59
C GLU A 10 -22.17 -10.94 -25.93
N ASN A 11 -22.29 -9.65 -25.63
CA ASN A 11 -21.28 -8.63 -25.86
C ASN A 11 -20.09 -8.85 -24.91
N PRO A 12 -18.85 -9.09 -25.38
CA PRO A 12 -17.76 -9.58 -24.53
C PRO A 12 -17.07 -8.49 -23.68
N LYS A 13 -17.76 -7.40 -23.30
CA LYS A 13 -17.12 -6.23 -22.66
C LYS A 13 -17.28 -6.08 -21.14
N ASN A 14 -17.89 -7.05 -20.45
CA ASN A 14 -18.06 -6.97 -18.99
C ASN A 14 -17.45 -8.17 -18.23
N ALA A 15 -16.28 -8.64 -18.65
CA ALA A 15 -15.46 -9.46 -17.75
C ALA A 15 -14.95 -8.55 -16.62
N PRO A 16 -15.06 -8.92 -15.33
CA PRO A 16 -14.32 -8.21 -14.30
C PRO A 16 -12.84 -8.32 -14.68
N GLU A 17 -12.20 -7.16 -14.83
CA GLU A 17 -10.77 -7.05 -15.00
C GLU A 17 -10.14 -7.87 -13.87
N GLN A 18 -9.60 -9.05 -14.21
CA GLN A 18 -8.87 -9.88 -13.27
C GLN A 18 -7.67 -9.07 -12.85
N VAL A 19 -7.80 -8.35 -11.73
CA VAL A 19 -6.66 -7.91 -10.95
C VAL A 19 -5.90 -9.18 -10.63
N ALA A 20 -4.80 -9.40 -11.35
CA ALA A 20 -3.90 -10.50 -11.06
C ALA A 20 -3.47 -10.31 -9.62
N GLU A 21 -4.01 -11.13 -8.73
CA GLU A 21 -3.50 -11.32 -7.39
C GLU A 21 -2.09 -11.87 -7.59
N ILE A 22 -1.12 -10.97 -7.67
CA ILE A 22 0.29 -11.35 -7.64
C ILE A 22 0.48 -11.81 -6.19
N GLN A 23 0.17 -13.08 -5.93
CA GLN A 23 0.62 -13.76 -4.72
C GLN A 23 2.10 -13.43 -4.64
N ALA A 24 2.50 -12.73 -3.58
CA ALA A 24 3.85 -12.23 -3.42
C ALA A 24 4.81 -13.32 -3.84
N ASP A 25 5.52 -13.07 -4.94
CA ASP A 25 6.67 -13.87 -5.23
C ASP A 25 7.55 -13.68 -3.99
N ALA A 26 7.82 -14.78 -3.29
CA ALA A 26 8.57 -14.83 -2.04
C ALA A 26 10.05 -14.42 -2.22
N GLN A 27 10.33 -13.61 -3.24
CA GLN A 27 11.63 -13.25 -3.78
C GLN A 27 11.97 -11.77 -3.63
N ASN A 28 11.05 -10.87 -3.27
CA ASN A 28 11.46 -9.50 -2.90
C ASN A 28 12.03 -9.51 -1.47
N PRO A 29 13.34 -9.26 -1.26
CA PRO A 29 13.97 -9.33 0.05
C PRO A 29 13.31 -8.39 1.08
N SER A 30 12.81 -7.24 0.63
CA SER A 30 12.19 -6.22 1.47
C SER A 30 10.83 -6.63 2.05
N LEU A 31 10.20 -7.67 1.50
CA LEU A 31 8.94 -8.20 2.04
C LEU A 31 9.09 -9.46 2.88
N LYS A 32 10.31 -9.99 3.03
CA LYS A 32 10.57 -11.29 3.67
C LYS A 32 10.10 -11.37 5.14
N GLY A 33 9.83 -10.22 5.79
CA GLY A 33 9.27 -10.11 7.13
C GLY A 33 7.74 -10.09 7.22
N PHE A 34 7.00 -9.94 6.11
CA PHE A 34 5.55 -9.82 6.12
C PHE A 34 4.86 -11.14 5.78
N LYS A 35 4.09 -11.69 6.72
CA LYS A 35 3.36 -12.97 6.54
C LYS A 35 2.28 -12.92 5.45
N LYS A 36 1.73 -11.74 5.17
CA LYS A 36 0.73 -11.51 4.12
C LYS A 36 0.97 -10.14 3.50
N ALA A 37 1.59 -10.13 2.33
CA ALA A 37 1.87 -8.93 1.57
C ALA A 37 1.71 -9.18 0.07
N ALA A 38 1.48 -8.12 -0.70
CA ALA A 38 1.45 -8.13 -2.15
C ALA A 38 2.11 -6.87 -2.70
N ILE A 39 2.92 -7.00 -3.76
CA ILE A 39 3.56 -5.86 -4.46
C ILE A 39 2.67 -5.42 -5.61
N TYR A 40 2.60 -4.11 -5.82
CA TYR A 40 1.85 -3.47 -6.90
C TYR A 40 2.79 -2.60 -7.73
N LYS A 41 2.44 -2.35 -8.99
CA LYS A 41 3.14 -1.32 -9.78
C LYS A 41 2.75 0.04 -9.20
N LEU A 42 3.66 1.01 -9.22
CA LEU A 42 3.40 2.37 -8.74
C LEU A 42 2.20 3.05 -9.44
N ALA A 43 1.83 2.62 -10.65
CA ALA A 43 0.69 3.15 -11.38
C ALA A 43 -0.67 2.58 -10.94
N ASP A 44 -0.66 1.43 -10.27
CA ASP A 44 -1.88 0.74 -9.84
C ASP A 44 -2.51 1.46 -8.65
N ALA A 45 -3.72 1.06 -8.29
CA ALA A 45 -4.34 1.47 -7.03
C ALA A 45 -4.36 0.28 -6.07
N ILE A 46 -4.08 0.51 -4.79
CA ILE A 46 -4.23 -0.50 -3.76
C ILE A 46 -5.57 -0.29 -3.07
N THR A 47 -6.35 -1.35 -2.91
CA THR A 47 -7.66 -1.33 -2.26
C THR A 47 -7.64 -2.20 -1.02
N ALA A 48 -7.92 -1.62 0.15
CA ALA A 48 -8.03 -2.31 1.43
C ALA A 48 -8.73 -1.41 2.45
N ASP A 49 -9.21 -1.96 3.57
CA ASP A 49 -9.73 -1.16 4.70
C ASP A 49 -8.56 -0.62 5.54
N PHE A 50 -7.98 0.51 5.14
CA PHE A 50 -6.77 1.03 5.80
C PHE A 50 -7.09 1.70 7.13
N ASN A 51 -8.27 2.31 7.27
CA ASN A 51 -8.67 3.02 8.49
C ASN A 51 -9.41 2.13 9.51
N GLY A 52 -9.82 0.92 9.12
CA GLY A 52 -10.48 -0.07 9.98
C GLY A 52 -11.99 0.17 10.15
N ASP A 53 -12.64 0.89 9.24
CA ASP A 53 -14.06 1.23 9.34
C ASP A 53 -15.00 0.20 8.68
N GLY A 54 -14.44 -0.86 8.09
CA GLY A 54 -15.13 -1.95 7.43
C GLY A 54 -15.43 -1.70 5.94
N TYR A 55 -15.06 -0.55 5.38
CA TYR A 55 -15.26 -0.22 3.97
C TYR A 55 -13.93 -0.18 3.21
N PRO A 56 -13.85 -0.72 1.98
CA PRO A 56 -12.61 -0.66 1.21
C PRO A 56 -12.22 0.78 0.83
N ASP A 57 -11.04 1.20 1.25
CA ASP A 57 -10.39 2.44 0.85
C ASP A 57 -9.59 2.24 -0.43
N LYS A 58 -9.21 3.35 -1.09
CA LYS A 58 -8.30 3.33 -2.25
C LYS A 58 -7.09 4.20 -2.00
N ALA A 59 -5.91 3.63 -2.21
CA ALA A 59 -4.66 4.37 -2.23
C ALA A 59 -4.13 4.53 -3.66
N PHE A 60 -3.49 5.67 -3.92
CA PHE A 60 -2.87 5.99 -5.20
C PHE A 60 -1.50 6.62 -4.97
N TYR A 61 -0.48 6.09 -5.65
CA TYR A 61 0.81 6.73 -5.75
C TYR A 61 0.79 7.74 -6.91
N LYS A 62 1.03 9.02 -6.62
CA LYS A 62 0.85 10.12 -7.59
C LYS A 62 1.96 11.13 -7.53
N LYS A 63 2.30 11.67 -8.70
CA LYS A 63 3.22 12.79 -8.86
C LYS A 63 2.45 14.03 -9.29
N GLU A 64 2.54 15.10 -8.51
CA GLU A 64 1.90 16.38 -8.81
C GLU A 64 2.95 17.49 -8.76
N LYS A 65 3.01 18.30 -9.83
CA LYS A 65 3.98 19.42 -9.95
C LYS A 65 5.43 19.00 -9.65
N GLY A 66 5.80 17.77 -10.03
CA GLY A 66 7.14 17.25 -9.82
C GLY A 66 7.37 16.56 -8.47
N ILE A 67 6.44 16.64 -7.52
CA ILE A 67 6.61 16.06 -6.18
C ILE A 67 5.67 14.86 -6.02
N THR A 68 6.22 13.75 -5.55
CA THR A 68 5.48 12.50 -5.40
C THR A 68 4.88 12.36 -4.00
N GLY A 69 3.67 11.82 -3.94
CA GLY A 69 2.93 11.58 -2.71
C GLY A 69 1.94 10.42 -2.87
N ILE A 70 1.24 10.15 -1.79
CA ILE A 70 0.19 9.14 -1.73
C ILE A 70 -1.12 9.82 -1.37
N ILE A 71 -2.16 9.46 -2.11
CA ILE A 71 -3.54 9.86 -1.85
C ILE A 71 -4.27 8.61 -1.36
N ILE A 72 -4.87 8.69 -0.17
CA ILE A 72 -5.74 7.64 0.37
C ILE A 72 -7.14 8.22 0.45
N ARG A 73 -8.10 7.59 -0.22
CA ARG A 73 -9.51 7.96 -0.19
C ARG A 73 -10.30 6.94 0.60
N HIS A 74 -10.92 7.37 1.68
CA HIS A 74 -11.72 6.49 2.54
C HIS A 74 -13.01 6.06 1.85
N GLY A 75 -13.32 4.77 1.88
CA GLY A 75 -14.44 4.17 1.17
C GLY A 75 -15.80 4.65 1.69
N LYS A 76 -15.91 4.81 3.01
CA LYS A 76 -17.16 5.19 3.69
C LYS A 76 -17.49 6.68 3.56
N THR A 77 -16.49 7.55 3.80
CA THR A 77 -16.68 9.00 3.95
C THR A 77 -16.32 9.78 2.70
N ASN A 78 -15.57 9.19 1.76
CA ASN A 78 -14.86 9.89 0.68
C ASN A 78 -13.83 10.92 1.17
N GLU A 79 -13.44 10.89 2.45
CA GLU A 79 -12.35 11.71 2.96
C GLU A 79 -11.06 11.39 2.19
N GLU A 80 -10.32 12.43 1.83
CA GLU A 80 -9.06 12.30 1.11
C GLU A 80 -7.89 12.70 2.01
N ILE A 81 -7.02 11.73 2.30
CA ILE A 81 -5.78 11.94 3.03
C ILE A 81 -4.64 12.03 2.03
N ARG A 82 -3.83 13.09 2.15
CA ARG A 82 -2.71 13.37 1.26
C ARG A 82 -1.41 13.36 2.07
N ILE A 83 -0.53 12.41 1.74
CA ILE A 83 0.74 12.17 2.42
C ILE A 83 1.89 12.45 1.43
N GLY A 84 2.89 13.23 1.84
CA GLY A 84 3.94 13.72 0.93
C GLY A 84 3.52 15.01 0.21
N PHE A 85 3.79 15.11 -1.10
CA PHE A 85 3.53 16.32 -1.88
C PHE A 85 4.19 17.60 -1.30
N GLY A 86 5.38 17.45 -0.71
CA GLY A 86 6.14 18.53 -0.08
C GLY A 86 5.69 18.82 1.36
N ARG A 87 4.65 18.14 1.87
CA ARG A 87 4.19 18.26 3.25
C ARG A 87 4.90 17.24 4.12
N LYS A 88 5.35 17.67 5.30
CA LYS A 88 6.04 16.81 6.26
C LYS A 88 5.12 15.69 6.77
N PHE A 89 5.58 14.46 6.64
CA PHE A 89 4.99 13.24 7.19
C PHE A 89 6.11 12.41 7.83
N ALA A 90 6.09 12.31 9.16
CA ALA A 90 7.27 11.92 9.94
C ALA A 90 8.49 12.79 9.57
N TYR A 91 9.56 12.21 9.03
CA TYR A 91 10.74 12.92 8.53
C TYR A 91 10.74 13.08 6.99
N LEU A 92 9.74 12.52 6.30
CA LEU A 92 9.63 12.53 4.85
C LEU A 92 8.76 13.71 4.37
N THR A 93 9.01 14.16 3.14
CA THR A 93 8.16 15.17 2.47
C THR A 93 7.68 14.70 1.10
N GLU A 94 8.26 13.63 0.56
CA GLU A 94 7.91 13.04 -0.72
C GLU A 94 8.31 11.56 -0.78
N PHE A 95 7.84 10.87 -1.83
CA PHE A 95 8.10 9.44 -2.03
C PHE A 95 8.72 9.12 -3.38
N GLY A 96 9.25 10.10 -4.13
CA GLY A 96 9.76 9.89 -5.49
C GLY A 96 10.97 8.95 -5.60
N TRP A 97 11.56 8.56 -4.47
CA TRP A 97 12.65 7.61 -4.34
C TRP A 97 12.20 6.14 -4.40
N ALA A 98 10.90 5.86 -4.25
CA ALA A 98 10.39 4.49 -4.17
C ALA A 98 10.30 3.84 -5.55
N ASP A 99 10.79 2.61 -5.66
CA ASP A 99 10.72 1.80 -6.88
C ASP A 99 9.46 0.90 -6.87
N TYR A 100 8.93 0.57 -5.70
CA TYR A 100 7.73 -0.24 -5.54
C TYR A 100 6.97 0.11 -4.28
N TRP A 101 5.72 -0.35 -4.25
CA TRP A 101 4.83 -0.24 -3.12
C TRP A 101 3.95 -1.47 -3.03
N GLY A 102 3.34 -1.69 -1.87
CA GLY A 102 2.65 -2.94 -1.59
C GLY A 102 1.56 -2.80 -0.54
N LEU A 103 0.70 -3.80 -0.50
CA LEU A 103 -0.27 -4.01 0.56
C LEU A 103 0.32 -4.98 1.58
N VAL A 104 0.24 -4.64 2.86
CA VAL A 104 0.60 -5.52 3.97
C VAL A 104 -0.65 -5.73 4.82
N GLU A 105 -1.11 -6.97 4.89
CA GLU A 105 -2.29 -7.38 5.66
C GLU A 105 -1.92 -8.17 6.93
N GLY A 106 -0.62 -8.36 7.16
CA GLY A 106 -0.12 -8.95 8.39
C GLY A 106 -0.49 -8.12 9.62
N LYS A 107 -0.74 -8.79 10.75
CA LYS A 107 -1.07 -8.15 12.04
C LYS A 107 0.16 -7.69 12.83
N GLU A 108 1.36 -7.97 12.34
CA GLU A 108 2.61 -7.68 13.03
C GLU A 108 3.67 -7.25 12.01
N THR A 109 4.53 -6.32 12.42
CA THR A 109 5.75 -5.90 11.71
C THR A 109 6.87 -5.65 12.73
N THR A 110 8.09 -5.38 12.25
CA THR A 110 9.23 -4.96 13.08
C THR A 110 9.61 -3.52 12.78
N GLU A 111 9.78 -2.67 13.78
CA GLU A 111 10.33 -1.32 13.62
C GLU A 111 11.80 -1.30 14.06
N THR A 112 12.65 -0.67 13.25
CA THR A 112 14.06 -0.44 13.59
C THR A 112 14.17 0.68 14.62
N ILE A 113 14.79 0.39 15.76
CA ILE A 113 15.10 1.37 16.79
C ILE A 113 16.53 1.88 16.56
N PHE A 114 16.69 3.20 16.53
CA PHE A 114 17.97 3.86 16.43
C PHE A 114 18.38 4.46 17.79
N THR A 115 19.68 4.49 18.07
CA THR A 115 20.26 5.27 19.17
C THR A 115 20.18 6.77 18.86
N ALA A 116 20.46 7.62 19.86
CA ALA A 116 20.54 9.07 19.64
C ALA A 116 21.64 9.48 18.62
N GLY A 117 22.62 8.61 18.37
CA GLY A 117 23.67 8.80 17.36
C GLY A 117 23.29 8.33 15.96
N GLY A 118 22.12 7.73 15.77
CA GLY A 118 21.67 7.17 14.49
C GLY A 118 22.08 5.72 14.23
N ASP A 119 22.81 5.09 15.17
CA ASP A 119 23.16 3.67 15.06
C ASP A 119 21.95 2.77 15.34
N VAL A 120 21.85 1.63 14.66
CA VAL A 120 20.79 0.65 14.92
C VAL A 120 20.99 0.04 16.32
N GLN A 121 20.00 0.23 17.19
CA GLN A 121 19.97 -0.31 18.56
C GLN A 121 19.29 -1.68 18.63
N GLY A 122 18.37 -1.97 17.70
CA GLY A 122 17.66 -3.23 17.61
C GLY A 122 16.35 -3.12 16.86
N THR A 123 15.51 -4.14 17.00
CA THR A 123 14.18 -4.20 16.38
C THR A 123 13.10 -4.37 17.44
N LYS A 124 11.96 -3.70 17.26
CA LYS A 124 10.78 -3.86 18.09
C LYS A 124 9.63 -4.41 17.26
N VAL A 125 8.99 -5.47 17.74
CA VAL A 125 7.74 -5.97 17.13
C VAL A 125 6.61 -4.98 17.42
N ILE A 126 5.86 -4.63 16.38
CA ILE A 126 4.69 -3.75 16.43
C ILE A 126 3.50 -4.48 15.86
N GLU A 127 2.39 -4.45 16.59
CA GLU A 127 1.11 -4.90 16.09
C GLU A 127 0.50 -3.85 15.14
N LEU A 128 0.15 -4.31 13.95
CA LEU A 128 -0.61 -3.58 12.94
C LEU A 128 -2.09 -3.90 13.15
N GLN A 129 -2.89 -2.85 13.38
CA GLN A 129 -4.32 -2.99 13.62
C GLN A 129 -5.11 -3.15 12.31
N ASN A 130 -4.60 -2.51 11.25
CA ASN A 130 -5.25 -2.44 9.94
C ASN A 130 -4.22 -2.80 8.84
N PRO A 131 -4.70 -3.21 7.65
CA PRO A 131 -3.88 -3.23 6.46
C PRO A 131 -3.07 -1.95 6.28
N SER A 132 -1.84 -2.10 5.80
CA SER A 132 -0.86 -1.03 5.69
C SER A 132 -0.29 -0.96 4.27
N ILE A 133 0.20 0.22 3.90
CA ILE A 133 0.85 0.43 2.61
C ILE A 133 2.36 0.37 2.83
N PHE A 134 3.04 -0.60 2.24
CA PHE A 134 4.50 -0.63 2.18
C PHE A 134 4.99 0.25 1.03
N ILE A 135 6.05 1.00 1.24
CA ILE A 135 6.76 1.78 0.22
C ILE A 135 8.23 1.50 0.40
N GLY A 136 8.91 1.14 -0.68
CA GLY A 136 10.31 0.81 -0.59
C GLY A 136 11.06 0.98 -1.90
N ARG A 137 12.37 0.83 -1.74
CA ARG A 137 13.34 0.78 -2.81
C ARG A 137 14.25 -0.39 -2.56
N ASP A 138 14.71 -1.03 -3.62
CA ASP A 138 15.67 -2.12 -3.46
C ASP A 138 16.94 -1.58 -2.80
N GLU A 139 17.52 -2.36 -1.88
CA GLU A 139 18.78 -2.08 -1.16
C GLU A 139 18.78 -0.87 -0.20
N GLU A 140 17.84 0.07 -0.30
CA GLU A 140 17.73 1.24 0.60
C GLU A 140 16.67 1.07 1.71
N GLY A 141 15.88 -0.01 1.64
CA GLY A 141 14.80 -0.29 2.59
C GLY A 141 13.54 0.53 2.30
N GLY A 142 12.78 0.86 3.34
CA GLY A 142 11.52 1.56 3.15
C GLY A 142 10.74 1.81 4.42
N GLY A 143 9.42 1.69 4.32
CA GLY A 143 8.55 1.79 5.48
C GLY A 143 7.09 1.54 5.17
N LEU A 144 6.31 1.52 6.26
CA LEU A 144 4.88 1.31 6.23
C LEU A 144 4.16 2.61 6.53
N ILE A 145 3.09 2.87 5.77
CA ILE A 145 2.02 3.79 6.15
C ILE A 145 0.90 2.96 6.77
N THR A 146 0.67 3.12 8.07
CA THR A 146 -0.37 2.42 8.84
C THR A 146 -1.31 3.42 9.51
N PHE A 147 -2.59 3.09 9.63
CA PHE A 147 -3.51 3.87 10.45
C PHE A 147 -3.44 3.42 11.91
N LYS A 148 -3.20 4.36 12.84
CA LYS A 148 -3.10 4.09 14.27
C LYS A 148 -3.44 5.33 15.11
N ASP A 149 -4.27 5.12 16.12
CA ASP A 149 -4.83 6.16 17.01
C ASP A 149 -5.45 7.33 16.20
N GLY A 150 -6.30 6.98 15.23
CA GLY A 150 -7.07 7.94 14.44
C GLY A 150 -6.29 8.71 13.35
N LYS A 151 -5.04 8.34 13.06
CA LYS A 151 -4.23 8.98 12.01
C LYS A 151 -3.26 8.02 11.33
N TYR A 152 -2.86 8.35 10.10
CA TYR A 152 -1.78 7.64 9.42
C TYR A 152 -0.41 7.97 10.02
N ARG A 153 0.45 6.96 10.10
CA ARG A 153 1.81 7.03 10.64
C ARG A 153 2.79 6.29 9.75
N TRP A 154 4.03 6.75 9.76
CA TRP A 154 5.17 6.08 9.15
C TRP A 154 5.83 5.14 10.16
N ILE A 155 6.12 3.91 9.76
CA ILE A 155 7.00 2.98 10.48
C ILE A 155 8.17 2.67 9.57
N HIS A 156 9.37 3.08 9.96
CA HIS A 156 10.57 2.81 9.18
C HIS A 156 10.93 1.32 9.20
N GLN A 157 11.35 0.80 8.05
CA GLN A 157 11.82 -0.57 7.86
C GLN A 157 13.24 -0.50 7.29
N SER A 158 14.23 -0.94 8.07
CA SER A 158 15.58 -1.15 7.54
C SER A 158 15.65 -2.52 6.86
N CYS A 159 16.44 -2.62 5.79
CA CYS A 159 16.86 -3.91 5.22
C CYS A 159 17.74 -4.69 6.21
#